data_AF-A0A2M8NJQ0-F1
#
_entry.id   AF-A0A2M8NJQ0-F1
#
_cell.length_a   1.000
_cell.length_b   1.000
_cell.length_c   1.000
_cell.angle_alpha   90.00
_cell.angle_beta   90.00
_cell.angle_gamma   90.00
#
_symmetry.space_group_name_H-M   'P 1'
#
loop_
_entity.id
_entity.type
_entity.pdbx_description
1 polymer ?
#
loop_
_entity_poly.entity_id
_entity_poly.type
_entity_poly.pdbx_seq_one_letter_code
_entity_poly.pdbx_strand_id
1 'polypeptide(L)'
;MSLPFDLDAFAKDYSRPMQLVTAIIGVVPDSTGVIIHGATTCFDRRWRDRYGTLVEIGVPGDPGEPVIMRGEFVTPSLFRFRMIPGDELPENRTPMIADDFAPAPYAPEIAVTDEAITLRSSALTVRITRKPFRIFVTDAAGKPLFHTLPAAVFQHPPTGESHLDGASITDAWPWFFRDLFPMGFIRGENGLTQSFFTGSIHYDEHFYGFGEKFGTLDKRGQAINLWHANATGNTWSASYKNIPFFLSSQGYGLYIN
;
A
#
# COMPACT_ATOMS: atom_id res chain seq x y z
N MET A 1 19.56 -12.83 -17.14
CA MET A 1 19.99 -11.69 -16.30
C MET A 1 18.78 -10.77 -16.21
N SER A 2 18.06 -10.77 -15.09
CA SER A 2 17.01 -9.78 -14.86
C SER A 2 17.65 -8.41 -14.84
N LEU A 3 17.01 -7.44 -15.48
CA LEU A 3 17.47 -6.05 -15.42
C LEU A 3 17.28 -5.55 -13.97
N PRO A 4 18.12 -4.63 -13.47
CA PRO A 4 18.08 -4.17 -12.08
C PRO A 4 16.78 -3.47 -11.65
N PHE A 5 15.83 -3.28 -12.59
CA PHE A 5 14.53 -2.64 -12.39
C PHE A 5 13.35 -3.59 -12.60
N ASP A 6 13.59 -4.89 -12.67
CA ASP A 6 12.53 -5.88 -12.69
C ASP A 6 11.90 -5.96 -11.28
N LEU A 7 10.96 -5.05 -11.01
CA LEU A 7 10.26 -4.94 -9.72
C LEU A 7 9.55 -6.25 -9.34
N ASP A 8 9.26 -7.10 -10.32
CA ASP A 8 8.73 -8.44 -10.12
C ASP A 8 9.74 -9.37 -9.43
N ALA A 9 11.05 -9.13 -9.50
CA ALA A 9 12.06 -10.11 -9.09
C ALA A 9 12.00 -10.46 -7.60
N PHE A 10 11.85 -9.48 -6.70
CA PHE A 10 11.79 -9.76 -5.25
C PHE A 10 10.37 -10.14 -4.81
N ALA A 11 9.37 -9.39 -5.24
CA ALA A 11 7.97 -9.67 -4.96
C ALA A 11 7.52 -11.02 -5.53
N LYS A 12 8.19 -11.59 -6.53
CA LYS A 12 7.88 -12.93 -7.06
C LYS A 12 8.97 -13.96 -6.75
N ASP A 13 9.89 -13.64 -5.83
CA ASP A 13 10.79 -14.63 -5.24
C ASP A 13 10.04 -15.39 -4.12
N TYR A 14 9.64 -16.62 -4.44
CA TYR A 14 8.91 -17.51 -3.51
C TYR A 14 9.79 -18.15 -2.46
N SER A 15 11.12 -18.00 -2.55
CA SER A 15 12.04 -18.50 -1.51
C SER A 15 12.08 -17.61 -0.27
N ARG A 16 11.44 -16.43 -0.33
CA ARG A 16 11.46 -15.42 0.73
C ARG A 16 10.05 -15.14 1.24
N PRO A 17 9.84 -15.12 2.57
CA PRO A 17 8.55 -14.78 3.13
C PRO A 17 8.26 -13.28 2.92
N MET A 18 6.99 -12.97 2.68
CA MET A 18 6.48 -11.60 2.81
C MET A 18 6.32 -11.25 4.29
N GLN A 19 6.65 -10.03 4.66
CA GLN A 19 6.36 -9.49 5.98
C GLN A 19 5.19 -8.52 5.87
N LEU A 20 3.98 -9.00 6.20
CA LEU A 20 2.74 -8.23 6.02
C LEU A 20 2.32 -7.59 7.34
N VAL A 21 1.94 -6.31 7.31
CA VAL A 21 1.40 -5.60 8.48
C VAL A 21 0.02 -6.16 8.81
N THR A 22 -0.11 -6.79 9.98
CA THR A 22 -1.36 -7.44 10.40
C THR A 22 -2.08 -6.65 11.48
N ALA A 23 -1.35 -5.96 12.35
CA ALA A 23 -1.93 -5.21 13.45
C ALA A 23 -1.11 -4.00 13.89
N ILE A 24 -1.77 -3.07 14.58
CA ILE A 24 -1.13 -1.99 15.34
C ILE A 24 -0.93 -2.45 16.78
N ILE A 25 0.29 -2.35 17.28
CA ILE A 25 0.69 -2.71 18.65
C ILE A 25 1.01 -1.51 19.55
N GLY A 26 1.27 -0.34 18.96
CA GLY A 26 1.55 0.88 19.71
C GLY A 26 1.21 2.13 18.89
N VAL A 27 0.81 3.20 19.58
CA VAL A 27 0.47 4.49 18.95
C VAL A 27 0.95 5.62 19.86
N VAL A 28 1.65 6.58 19.29
CA VAL A 28 2.09 7.80 19.97
C VAL A 28 1.63 9.00 19.13
N PRO A 29 0.54 9.70 19.52
CA PRO A 29 0.11 10.92 18.85
C PRO A 29 1.03 12.10 19.19
N ASP A 30 1.12 13.05 18.28
CA ASP A 30 1.74 14.37 18.50
C ASP A 30 0.89 15.48 17.87
N SER A 31 1.47 16.68 17.70
CA SER A 31 0.75 17.84 17.20
C SER A 31 0.36 17.78 15.72
N THR A 32 0.95 16.91 14.91
CA THR A 32 0.75 16.89 13.44
C THR A 32 0.24 15.54 12.94
N GLY A 33 0.32 14.49 13.77
CA GLY A 33 -0.08 13.15 13.37
C GLY A 33 0.17 12.09 14.45
N VAL A 34 0.47 10.88 14.00
CA VAL A 34 0.70 9.71 14.85
C VAL A 34 1.92 8.91 14.40
N ILE A 35 2.76 8.53 15.36
CA ILE A 35 3.72 7.43 15.21
C ILE A 35 3.00 6.14 15.57
N ILE A 36 3.15 5.10 14.75
CA ILE A 36 2.46 3.82 14.91
C ILE A 36 3.50 2.71 14.86
N HIS A 37 3.48 1.83 15.86
CA HIS A 37 4.22 0.58 15.85
C HIS A 37 3.30 -0.52 15.32
N GLY A 38 3.69 -1.15 14.22
CA GLY A 38 2.96 -2.22 13.56
C GLY A 38 3.62 -3.58 13.78
N ALA A 39 2.81 -4.59 14.12
CA ALA A 39 3.23 -5.97 14.06
C ALA A 39 3.06 -6.52 12.64
N THR A 40 4.03 -7.31 12.21
CA THR A 40 3.95 -8.04 10.95
C THR A 40 3.86 -9.55 11.20
N THR A 41 3.44 -10.28 10.18
CA THR A 41 3.47 -11.74 10.14
C THR A 41 4.20 -12.17 8.88
N CYS A 42 5.03 -13.19 8.98
CA CYS A 42 5.67 -13.83 7.84
C CYS A 42 4.62 -14.62 7.05
N PHE A 43 4.56 -14.43 5.74
CA PHE A 43 3.71 -15.18 4.83
C PHE A 43 4.57 -15.88 3.79
N ASP A 44 4.63 -17.22 3.89
CA ASP A 44 5.25 -18.06 2.89
C ASP A 44 4.28 -18.26 1.72
N ARG A 45 4.79 -18.09 0.51
CA ARG A 45 4.01 -18.27 -0.71
C ARG A 45 4.42 -19.55 -1.40
N ARG A 46 3.44 -20.28 -1.93
CA ARG A 46 3.70 -21.47 -2.72
C ARG A 46 2.63 -21.71 -3.76
N TRP A 47 3.01 -22.40 -4.82
CA TRP A 47 2.08 -22.93 -5.80
C TRP A 47 1.47 -24.23 -5.29
N ARG A 48 0.16 -24.39 -5.49
CA ARG A 48 -0.56 -25.63 -5.24
C ARG A 48 -1.39 -25.98 -6.46
N ASP A 49 -1.40 -27.26 -6.85
CA ASP A 49 -2.36 -27.75 -7.84
C ASP A 49 -3.72 -27.95 -7.18
N ARG A 50 -4.75 -27.31 -7.77
CA ARG A 50 -6.16 -27.53 -7.48
C ARG A 50 -6.87 -27.91 -8.77
N TYR A 51 -7.19 -29.20 -8.92
CA TYR A 51 -7.96 -29.72 -10.05
C TYR A 51 -7.33 -29.43 -11.42
N GLY A 52 -6.00 -29.46 -11.52
CA GLY A 52 -5.25 -29.13 -12.74
C GLY A 52 -5.01 -27.64 -12.96
N THR A 53 -5.40 -26.78 -12.00
CA THR A 53 -5.12 -25.35 -12.01
C THR A 53 -4.10 -25.02 -10.94
N LEU A 54 -2.98 -24.40 -11.34
CA LEU A 54 -1.99 -23.88 -10.39
C LEU A 54 -2.51 -22.60 -9.74
N VAL A 55 -2.60 -22.63 -8.42
CA VAL A 55 -3.04 -21.50 -7.59
C VAL A 55 -1.92 -21.12 -6.63
N GLU A 56 -1.67 -19.82 -6.53
CA GLU A 56 -0.77 -19.28 -5.52
C GLU A 56 -1.52 -19.22 -4.18
N ILE A 57 -0.88 -19.68 -3.11
CA ILE A 57 -1.39 -19.58 -1.75
C ILE A 57 -0.35 -18.94 -0.84
N GLY A 58 -0.80 -18.02 0.01
CA GLY A 58 -0.04 -17.51 1.15
C GLY A 58 -0.39 -18.30 2.42
N VAL A 59 0.61 -18.71 3.18
CA VAL A 59 0.44 -19.38 4.47
C VAL A 59 1.04 -18.48 5.55
N PRO A 60 0.25 -18.03 6.54
CA PRO A 60 0.80 -17.28 7.67
C PRO A 60 1.70 -18.20 8.49
N GLY A 61 2.87 -17.70 8.85
CA GLY A 61 3.86 -18.34 9.72
C GLY A 61 4.10 -17.54 10.98
N ASP A 62 5.36 -17.44 11.36
CA ASP A 62 5.81 -16.78 12.58
C ASP A 62 5.58 -15.25 12.55
N PRO A 63 5.57 -14.59 13.72
CA PRO A 63 5.69 -13.13 13.79
C PRO A 63 6.88 -12.64 12.96
N GLY A 64 6.65 -11.59 12.16
CA GLY A 64 7.69 -10.96 11.37
C GLY A 64 8.40 -9.83 12.12
N GLU A 65 9.36 -9.22 11.45
CA GLU A 65 10.01 -7.98 11.84
C GLU A 65 8.98 -6.84 11.93
N PRO A 66 8.92 -6.09 13.05
CA PRO A 66 7.98 -5.00 13.20
C PRO A 66 8.25 -3.86 12.21
N VAL A 67 7.27 -2.98 12.07
CA VAL A 67 7.41 -1.74 11.31
C VAL A 67 7.11 -0.54 12.19
N ILE A 68 7.81 0.56 11.94
CA ILE A 68 7.43 1.88 12.41
C ILE A 68 6.79 2.67 11.26
N MET A 69 5.68 3.34 11.58
CA MET A 69 4.90 4.10 10.62
C MET A 69 4.63 5.51 11.13
N ARG A 70 4.50 6.45 10.20
CA ARG A 70 4.11 7.83 10.47
C ARG A 70 2.94 8.20 9.57
N GLY A 71 1.82 8.59 10.17
CA GLY A 71 0.69 9.19 9.47
C GLY A 71 0.52 10.63 9.94
N GLU A 72 0.58 11.60 9.03
CA GLU A 72 0.52 13.01 9.37
C GLU A 72 -0.16 13.85 8.29
N PHE A 73 -0.79 14.94 8.70
CA PHE A 73 -1.31 15.93 7.77
C PHE A 73 -0.25 16.98 7.49
N VAL A 74 -0.03 17.26 6.21
CA VAL A 74 0.85 18.32 5.74
C VAL A 74 0.02 19.59 5.50
N THR A 75 -1.11 19.45 4.83
CA THR A 75 -2.15 20.47 4.66
C THR A 75 -3.51 19.79 4.90
N PRO A 76 -4.63 20.53 5.00
CA PRO A 76 -5.93 19.87 5.18
C PRO A 76 -6.25 18.81 4.11
N SER A 77 -5.78 18.96 2.87
CA SER A 77 -6.05 18.04 1.77
C SER A 77 -4.89 17.09 1.43
N LEU A 78 -3.80 17.10 2.22
CA LEU A 78 -2.61 16.27 1.97
C LEU A 78 -2.23 15.50 3.23
N PHE A 79 -2.43 14.18 3.18
CA PHE A 79 -1.99 13.24 4.20
C PHE A 79 -0.75 12.49 3.73
N ARG A 80 0.32 12.50 4.52
CA ARG A 80 1.56 11.76 4.27
C ARG A 80 1.57 10.51 5.15
N PHE A 81 1.87 9.36 4.54
CA PHE A 81 2.06 8.10 5.22
C PHE A 81 3.45 7.54 4.91
N ARG A 82 4.20 7.17 5.95
CA ARG A 82 5.52 6.53 5.84
C ARG A 82 5.49 5.20 6.60
N MET A 83 6.16 4.18 6.07
CA MET A 83 6.35 2.88 6.72
C MET A 83 7.78 2.42 6.48
N ILE A 84 8.46 2.01 7.54
CA ILE A 84 9.82 1.48 7.51
C ILE A 84 9.89 0.22 8.39
N PRO A 85 10.53 -0.88 7.93
CA PRO A 85 10.89 -2.00 8.78
C PRO A 85 11.84 -1.60 9.91
N GLY A 86 11.58 -2.08 11.12
CA GLY A 86 12.32 -1.73 12.33
C GLY A 86 11.63 -0.63 13.15
N ASP A 87 12.41 0.01 14.02
CA ASP A 87 11.89 0.89 15.08
C ASP A 87 12.28 2.36 14.91
N GLU A 88 13.01 2.71 13.85
CA GLU A 88 13.46 4.08 13.59
C GLU A 88 12.82 4.64 12.33
N LEU A 89 12.31 5.87 12.44
CA LEU A 89 11.67 6.58 11.33
C LEU A 89 12.57 7.74 10.87
N PRO A 90 13.59 7.49 10.03
CA PRO A 90 14.44 8.54 9.50
C PRO A 90 13.64 9.53 8.65
N GLU A 91 14.10 10.78 8.66
CA GLU A 91 13.55 11.78 7.75
C GLU A 91 13.96 11.44 6.31
N ASN A 92 13.00 11.51 5.38
CA ASN A 92 13.26 11.23 3.97
C ASN A 92 13.02 12.51 3.16
N ARG A 93 14.12 13.23 2.91
CA ARG A 93 14.13 14.43 2.07
C ARG A 93 14.48 14.07 0.64
N THR A 94 13.55 14.33 -0.26
CA THR A 94 13.72 14.12 -1.70
C THR A 94 13.77 15.47 -2.42
N PRO A 95 14.55 15.61 -3.51
CA PRO A 95 14.48 16.78 -4.38
C PRO A 95 13.13 16.92 -5.11
N MET A 96 12.29 15.89 -5.07
CA MET A 96 10.98 15.88 -5.74
C MET A 96 9.89 16.65 -4.98
N ILE A 97 10.13 16.95 -3.69
CA ILE A 97 9.23 17.75 -2.87
C ILE A 97 9.86 19.13 -2.70
N ALA A 98 9.23 20.14 -3.27
CA ALA A 98 9.66 21.52 -3.08
C ALA A 98 9.47 21.95 -1.62
N ASP A 99 10.52 22.57 -1.06
CA ASP A 99 10.55 23.19 0.26
C ASP A 99 10.07 22.31 1.43
N ASP A 100 10.15 20.98 1.30
CA ASP A 100 9.71 20.00 2.31
C ASP A 100 8.29 20.30 2.83
N PHE A 101 7.42 20.75 1.92
CA PHE A 101 6.04 21.16 2.18
C PHE A 101 5.86 22.38 3.09
N ALA A 102 6.87 23.24 3.26
CA ALA A 102 6.73 24.50 3.98
C ALA A 102 5.56 25.34 3.41
N PRO A 103 4.71 25.99 4.25
CA PRO A 103 4.88 26.38 5.67
C PRO A 103 4.62 25.25 6.70
N ALA A 104 4.64 25.59 8.00
CA ALA A 104 4.60 24.64 9.12
C ALA A 104 3.47 23.57 9.00
N PRO A 105 3.69 22.33 9.49
CA PRO A 105 2.75 21.24 9.29
C PRO A 105 1.38 21.51 9.92
N TYR A 106 0.33 20.98 9.30
CA TYR A 106 -1.04 21.12 9.78
C TYR A 106 -1.31 20.28 11.03
N ALA A 107 -2.03 20.84 12.00
CA ALA A 107 -2.48 20.14 13.20
C ALA A 107 -3.91 19.58 13.00
N PRO A 108 -4.09 18.26 12.86
CA PRO A 108 -5.40 17.64 12.72
C PRO A 108 -6.07 17.38 14.08
N GLU A 109 -7.38 17.12 14.06
CA GLU A 109 -8.04 16.44 15.17
C GLU A 109 -7.60 14.97 15.17
N ILE A 110 -7.17 14.45 16.32
CA ILE A 110 -6.71 13.06 16.47
C ILE A 110 -7.56 12.37 17.55
N ALA A 111 -8.19 11.26 17.19
CA ALA A 111 -8.89 10.37 18.10
C ALA A 111 -8.27 8.98 18.07
N VAL A 112 -7.88 8.46 19.23
CA VAL A 112 -7.32 7.11 19.39
C VAL A 112 -8.29 6.29 20.22
N THR A 113 -8.68 5.14 19.70
CA THR A 113 -9.58 4.16 20.34
C THR A 113 -8.91 2.79 20.36
N ASP A 114 -9.56 1.79 20.93
CA ASP A 114 -9.09 0.40 20.95
C ASP A 114 -9.24 -0.29 19.58
N GLU A 115 -10.08 0.25 18.69
CA GLU A 115 -10.34 -0.31 17.36
C GLU A 115 -9.58 0.42 16.24
N ALA A 116 -9.40 1.74 16.36
CA ALA A 116 -8.85 2.56 15.30
C ALA A 116 -8.20 3.87 15.79
N ILE A 117 -7.40 4.45 14.91
CA ILE A 117 -6.89 5.82 14.98
C ILE A 117 -7.61 6.62 13.90
N THR A 118 -8.16 7.79 14.25
CA THR A 118 -8.80 8.69 13.29
C THR A 118 -8.10 10.04 13.33
N LEU A 119 -7.63 10.51 12.17
CA LEU A 119 -7.12 11.86 11.98
C LEU A 119 -8.08 12.62 11.08
N ARG A 120 -8.51 13.82 11.47
CA ARG A 120 -9.39 14.68 10.66
C ARG A 120 -8.80 16.04 10.42
N SER A 121 -8.97 16.52 9.20
CA SER A 121 -8.79 17.90 8.80
C SER A 121 -10.13 18.48 8.33
N SER A 122 -10.13 19.73 7.84
CA SER A 122 -11.29 20.32 7.19
C SER A 122 -11.64 19.70 5.82
N ALA A 123 -10.76 18.90 5.22
CA ALA A 123 -10.95 18.35 3.88
C ALA A 123 -10.97 16.81 3.83
N LEU A 124 -10.28 16.14 4.75
CA LEU A 124 -10.11 14.68 4.74
C LEU A 124 -10.30 14.09 6.14
N THR A 125 -10.85 12.88 6.17
CA THR A 125 -10.80 12.01 7.35
C THR A 125 -10.00 10.75 6.99
N VAL A 126 -8.93 10.49 7.74
CA VAL A 126 -8.11 9.28 7.64
C VAL A 126 -8.38 8.40 8.86
N ARG A 127 -8.86 7.18 8.62
CA ARG A 127 -9.10 6.18 9.67
C ARG A 127 -8.19 4.98 9.45
N ILE A 128 -7.40 4.63 10.47
CA ILE A 128 -6.48 3.50 10.46
C ILE A 128 -6.99 2.48 11.47
N THR A 129 -7.47 1.32 11.00
CA THR A 129 -7.94 0.25 11.89
C THR A 129 -6.76 -0.51 12.47
N ARG A 130 -6.88 -0.93 13.74
CA ARG A 130 -5.78 -1.60 14.45
C ARG A 130 -5.64 -3.05 14.03
N LYS A 131 -6.73 -3.83 14.00
CA LYS A 131 -6.72 -5.24 13.60
C LYS A 131 -8.09 -5.64 13.02
N PRO A 132 -8.19 -6.05 11.76
CA PRO A 132 -7.10 -6.08 10.78
C PRO A 132 -6.60 -4.66 10.46
N PHE A 133 -5.30 -4.52 10.20
CA PHE A 133 -4.71 -3.26 9.77
C PHE A 133 -5.26 -2.84 8.40
N ARG A 134 -5.84 -1.63 8.32
CA ARG A 134 -6.30 -0.99 7.07
C ARG A 134 -6.24 0.52 7.22
N ILE A 135 -6.02 1.23 6.11
CA ILE A 135 -6.15 2.68 6.01
C ILE A 135 -7.38 3.00 5.17
N PHE A 136 -8.23 3.90 5.64
CA PHE A 136 -9.37 4.45 4.93
C PHE A 136 -9.22 5.97 4.85
N VAL A 137 -9.47 6.53 3.67
CA VAL A 137 -9.47 7.97 3.42
C VAL A 137 -10.83 8.36 2.84
N THR A 138 -11.44 9.36 3.44
CA THR A 138 -12.73 9.94 3.02
C THR A 138 -12.59 11.44 2.88
N ASP A 139 -13.40 12.06 2.03
CA ASP A 139 -13.53 13.52 1.97
C ASP A 139 -14.32 14.07 3.18
N ALA A 140 -14.44 15.40 3.25
CA ALA A 140 -15.19 16.08 4.31
C ALA A 140 -16.69 15.72 4.36
N ALA A 141 -17.26 15.24 3.25
CA ALA A 141 -18.64 14.77 3.17
C ALA A 141 -18.79 13.27 3.52
N GLY A 142 -17.68 12.58 3.82
CA GLY A 142 -17.66 11.15 4.13
C GLY A 142 -17.64 10.24 2.90
N LYS A 143 -17.46 10.78 1.68
CA LYS A 143 -17.31 9.98 0.46
C LYS A 143 -15.99 9.18 0.56
N PRO A 144 -16.00 7.85 0.38
CA PRO A 144 -14.78 7.06 0.28
C PRO A 144 -13.92 7.51 -0.90
N LEU A 145 -12.64 7.81 -0.64
CA LEU A 145 -11.66 8.15 -1.66
C LEU A 145 -10.69 7.00 -1.91
N PHE A 146 -10.08 6.47 -0.84
CA PHE A 146 -9.06 5.43 -0.94
C PHE A 146 -9.12 4.51 0.26
N HIS A 147 -8.87 3.22 0.06
CA HIS A 147 -8.62 2.31 1.19
C HIS A 147 -7.69 1.17 0.81
N THR A 148 -6.93 0.68 1.78
CA THR A 148 -6.03 -0.46 1.60
C THR A 148 -6.73 -1.78 1.89
N LEU A 149 -6.18 -2.85 1.31
CA LEU A 149 -6.56 -4.22 1.67
C LEU A 149 -5.77 -4.70 2.91
N PRO A 150 -6.38 -5.49 3.81
CA PRO A 150 -5.68 -6.05 4.95
C PRO A 150 -4.86 -7.28 4.55
N ALA A 151 -3.87 -7.64 5.36
CA ALA A 151 -3.17 -8.93 5.23
C ALA A 151 -4.10 -10.16 5.41
N ALA A 152 -5.24 -9.98 6.10
CA ALA A 152 -6.21 -11.03 6.37
C ALA A 152 -6.82 -11.66 5.09
N VAL A 153 -6.72 -11.02 3.92
CA VAL A 153 -7.13 -11.61 2.63
C VAL A 153 -6.36 -12.90 2.30
N PHE A 154 -5.18 -13.10 2.91
CA PHE A 154 -4.39 -14.32 2.78
C PHE A 154 -4.70 -15.39 3.83
N GLN A 155 -5.55 -15.11 4.81
CA GLN A 155 -5.83 -16.06 5.90
C GLN A 155 -7.00 -16.98 5.53
N HIS A 156 -6.71 -18.28 5.40
CA HIS A 156 -7.74 -19.31 5.40
C HIS A 156 -8.17 -19.59 6.86
N PRO A 157 -9.46 -19.68 7.20
CA PRO A 157 -9.86 -20.16 8.52
C PRO A 157 -9.34 -21.60 8.73
N PRO A 158 -8.77 -21.94 9.90
CA PRO A 158 -8.08 -23.22 10.12
C PRO A 158 -8.99 -24.47 10.06
N THR A 159 -10.30 -24.30 9.96
CA THR A 159 -11.29 -25.38 10.06
C THR A 159 -11.63 -26.08 8.74
N GLY A 160 -11.14 -25.60 7.58
CA GLY A 160 -11.54 -26.17 6.29
C GLY A 160 -13.01 -25.94 5.94
N GLU A 161 -13.76 -25.21 6.77
CA GLU A 161 -15.13 -24.80 6.52
C GLU A 161 -15.17 -23.33 6.10
N SER A 162 -15.82 -23.08 4.97
CA SER A 162 -16.19 -21.76 4.49
C SER A 162 -17.33 -21.21 5.36
N HIS A 163 -17.00 -20.50 6.43
CA HIS A 163 -17.94 -19.64 7.16
C HIS A 163 -17.29 -18.24 7.22
N LEU A 164 -17.60 -17.26 6.36
CA LEU A 164 -18.90 -16.70 5.93
C LEU A 164 -19.83 -16.30 7.08
N ASP A 165 -19.29 -15.83 8.20
CA ASP A 165 -20.05 -14.96 9.10
C ASP A 165 -19.80 -13.50 8.71
N GLY A 166 -20.50 -13.05 7.66
CA GLY A 166 -20.68 -11.63 7.32
C GLY A 166 -19.70 -11.00 6.32
N ALA A 167 -18.76 -11.77 5.75
CA ALA A 167 -17.85 -11.28 4.71
C ALA A 167 -18.46 -11.48 3.31
N SER A 168 -18.41 -10.44 2.47
CA SER A 168 -18.93 -10.44 1.09
C SER A 168 -18.15 -11.44 0.22
N ILE A 169 -18.73 -11.90 -0.90
CA ILE A 169 -18.06 -12.73 -1.90
C ILE A 169 -16.76 -12.10 -2.46
N THR A 170 -16.57 -10.80 -2.22
CA THR A 170 -15.33 -10.04 -2.51
C THR A 170 -14.19 -10.29 -1.51
N ASP A 171 -14.45 -10.93 -0.37
CA ASP A 171 -13.50 -11.04 0.75
C ASP A 171 -12.90 -12.45 0.94
N ALA A 172 -13.36 -13.47 0.20
CA ALA A 172 -12.97 -14.86 0.49
C ALA A 172 -12.97 -15.78 -0.73
N TRP A 173 -12.04 -15.55 -1.66
CA TRP A 173 -11.47 -16.64 -2.46
C TRP A 173 -9.94 -16.51 -2.44
N PRO A 174 -9.24 -17.14 -1.47
CA PRO A 174 -7.78 -17.12 -1.40
C PRO A 174 -7.09 -17.72 -2.65
N TRP A 175 -7.87 -18.32 -3.56
CA TRP A 175 -7.41 -18.97 -4.79
C TRP A 175 -7.12 -18.00 -5.96
N PHE A 176 -7.52 -16.72 -5.88
CA PHE A 176 -7.42 -15.79 -7.02
C PHE A 176 -6.57 -14.54 -6.78
N PHE A 177 -5.94 -14.39 -5.61
CA PHE A 177 -5.11 -13.22 -5.31
C PHE A 177 -3.70 -13.36 -5.88
N ARG A 178 -3.61 -13.57 -7.20
CA ARG A 178 -2.35 -13.44 -7.94
C ARG A 178 -2.02 -11.95 -8.01
N ASP A 179 -0.81 -11.58 -7.59
CA ASP A 179 -0.30 -10.20 -7.60
C ASP A 179 -0.98 -9.22 -6.60
N LEU A 180 -1.59 -9.72 -5.52
CA LEU A 180 -2.13 -8.87 -4.45
C LEU A 180 -1.12 -8.74 -3.32
N PHE A 181 -0.68 -7.52 -3.03
CA PHE A 181 0.36 -7.26 -2.03
C PHE A 181 -0.16 -6.27 -0.98
N PRO A 182 -0.85 -6.73 0.09
CA PRO A 182 -1.23 -5.89 1.23
C PRO A 182 0.00 -5.22 1.83
N MET A 183 -0.21 -4.14 2.58
CA MET A 183 0.90 -3.35 3.09
C MET A 183 1.93 -4.21 3.83
N GLY A 184 3.18 -4.13 3.38
CA GLY A 184 4.26 -4.99 3.86
C GLY A 184 5.53 -4.83 3.04
N PHE A 185 6.46 -5.76 3.24
CA PHE A 185 7.75 -5.75 2.56
C PHE A 185 8.35 -7.15 2.42
N ILE A 186 9.35 -7.28 1.54
CA ILE A 186 10.23 -8.45 1.40
C ILE A 186 11.69 -7.99 1.55
N ARG A 187 12.51 -8.81 2.22
CA ARG A 187 13.95 -8.61 2.32
C ARG A 187 14.65 -9.27 1.11
N GLY A 188 15.28 -8.46 0.28
CA GLY A 188 16.14 -8.86 -0.82
C GLY A 188 17.54 -9.30 -0.35
N GLU A 189 18.40 -9.65 -1.31
CA GLU A 189 19.81 -9.96 -1.05
C GLU A 189 20.56 -8.68 -0.70
N ASN A 190 21.66 -8.81 0.04
CA ASN A 190 22.55 -7.70 0.40
C ASN A 190 21.84 -6.53 1.12
N GLY A 191 20.75 -6.81 1.84
CA GLY A 191 20.01 -5.82 2.63
C GLY A 191 19.01 -4.96 1.84
N LEU A 192 18.83 -5.21 0.54
CA LEU A 192 17.77 -4.56 -0.24
C LEU A 192 16.39 -4.88 0.36
N THR A 193 15.47 -3.93 0.30
CA THR A 193 14.11 -4.11 0.81
C THR A 193 13.12 -3.58 -0.20
N GLN A 194 12.13 -4.41 -0.54
CA GLN A 194 11.02 -3.99 -1.39
C GLN A 194 9.77 -3.87 -0.54
N SER A 195 9.21 -2.67 -0.49
CA SER A 195 7.94 -2.38 0.18
C SER A 195 6.81 -2.29 -0.84
N PHE A 196 5.61 -2.66 -0.42
CA PHE A 196 4.43 -2.65 -1.27
C PHE A 196 3.17 -2.37 -0.46
N PHE A 197 2.13 -1.92 -1.16
CA PHE A 197 0.77 -1.84 -0.64
C PHE A 197 -0.22 -2.02 -1.80
N THR A 198 -1.43 -2.42 -1.48
CA THR A 198 -2.53 -2.53 -2.44
C THR A 198 -3.70 -1.70 -1.95
N GLY A 199 -4.19 -0.81 -2.82
CA GLY A 199 -5.45 -0.08 -2.64
C GLY A 199 -6.57 -0.74 -3.43
N SER A 200 -7.78 -0.71 -2.88
CA SER A 200 -8.97 -1.08 -3.63
C SER A 200 -9.34 0.02 -4.63
N ILE A 201 -9.91 -0.38 -5.75
CA ILE A 201 -10.39 0.53 -6.79
C ILE A 201 -11.89 0.33 -7.01
N HIS A 202 -12.61 1.42 -7.33
CA HIS A 202 -14.00 1.35 -7.73
C HIS A 202 -14.13 0.76 -9.15
N TYR A 203 -15.28 0.15 -9.46
CA TYR A 203 -15.48 -0.58 -10.73
C TYR A 203 -15.36 0.34 -11.95
N ASP A 204 -15.75 1.60 -11.80
CA ASP A 204 -15.70 2.65 -12.84
C ASP A 204 -14.62 3.72 -12.54
N GLU A 205 -13.57 3.34 -11.82
CA GLU A 205 -12.46 4.24 -11.50
C GLU A 205 -11.43 4.29 -12.62
N HIS A 206 -11.06 5.49 -13.05
CA HIS A 206 -10.08 5.75 -14.10
C HIS A 206 -8.84 6.44 -13.51
N PHE A 207 -7.68 6.18 -14.11
CA PHE A 207 -6.39 6.67 -13.60
C PHE A 207 -5.63 7.47 -14.64
N TYR A 208 -5.03 8.58 -14.22
CA TYR A 208 -4.32 9.53 -15.08
C TYR A 208 -3.00 9.99 -14.45
N GLY A 209 -2.04 10.42 -15.26
CA GLY A 209 -0.75 10.94 -14.80
C GLY A 209 0.40 9.98 -15.06
N PHE A 210 1.19 9.68 -14.01
CA PHE A 210 2.44 8.91 -14.07
C PHE A 210 3.56 9.57 -14.89
N GLY A 211 3.46 10.88 -15.14
CA GLY A 211 4.35 11.64 -16.00
C GLY A 211 3.93 11.60 -17.48
N GLU A 212 4.91 11.67 -18.39
CA GLU A 212 4.71 11.64 -19.84
C GLU A 212 4.55 10.19 -20.33
N LYS A 213 3.38 9.60 -20.12
CA LYS A 213 3.10 8.25 -20.60
C LYS A 213 2.43 8.26 -21.96
N PHE A 214 2.95 7.46 -22.87
CA PHE A 214 2.37 7.24 -24.19
C PHE A 214 1.27 6.16 -24.14
N GLY A 215 0.43 6.07 -25.17
CA GLY A 215 -0.73 5.18 -25.21
C GLY A 215 -2.03 5.83 -24.74
N THR A 216 -2.99 5.03 -24.27
CA THR A 216 -4.30 5.52 -23.82
C THR A 216 -4.17 6.49 -22.66
N LEU A 217 -5.02 7.51 -22.60
CA LEU A 217 -5.01 8.48 -21.50
C LEU A 217 -5.35 7.80 -20.17
N ASP A 218 -6.41 6.98 -20.15
CA ASP A 218 -6.76 6.15 -19.00
C ASP A 218 -5.74 5.01 -18.84
N LYS A 219 -5.23 4.87 -17.62
CA LYS A 219 -4.22 3.90 -17.21
C LYS A 219 -4.80 2.71 -16.45
N ARG A 220 -6.14 2.62 -16.30
CA ARG A 220 -6.80 1.46 -15.71
C ARG A 220 -6.37 0.17 -16.44
N GLY A 221 -5.97 -0.83 -15.66
CA GLY A 221 -5.55 -2.14 -16.16
C GLY A 221 -4.12 -2.21 -16.71
N GLN A 222 -3.30 -1.17 -16.54
CA GLN A 222 -1.92 -1.13 -17.02
C GLN A 222 -0.92 -1.33 -15.88
N ALA A 223 0.12 -2.12 -16.14
CA ALA A 223 1.33 -2.13 -15.32
C ALA A 223 2.23 -0.98 -15.77
N ILE A 224 2.53 -0.04 -14.86
CA ILE A 224 3.27 1.18 -15.19
C ILE A 224 4.62 1.15 -14.48
N ASN A 225 5.69 0.96 -15.27
CA ASN A 225 7.05 1.10 -14.76
C ASN A 225 7.45 2.58 -14.74
N LEU A 226 7.94 3.07 -13.61
CA LEU A 226 8.38 4.44 -13.40
C LEU A 226 9.90 4.52 -13.41
N TRP A 227 10.46 4.33 -14.61
CA TRP A 227 11.90 4.36 -14.83
C TRP A 227 12.24 5.22 -16.04
N HIS A 228 13.08 6.23 -15.84
CA HIS A 228 13.52 7.10 -16.94
C HIS A 228 14.34 6.29 -17.94
N ALA A 229 13.86 6.26 -19.17
CA ALA A 229 14.52 5.56 -20.26
C ALA A 229 14.51 6.43 -21.52
N ASN A 230 15.57 6.31 -22.33
CA ASN A 230 15.51 6.82 -23.69
C ASN A 230 14.56 5.91 -24.49
N ALA A 231 13.31 6.36 -24.64
CA ALA A 231 12.27 5.57 -25.31
C ALA A 231 12.46 5.47 -26.83
N THR A 232 13.41 6.21 -27.42
CA THR A 232 13.65 6.30 -28.87
C THR A 232 12.36 6.51 -29.69
N GLY A 233 11.42 7.29 -29.15
CA GLY A 233 10.11 7.51 -29.73
C GLY A 233 9.00 7.59 -28.68
N ASN A 234 7.76 7.68 -29.15
CA ASN A 234 6.55 7.85 -28.34
C ASN A 234 5.53 6.71 -28.53
N THR A 235 5.97 5.56 -29.02
CA THR A 235 5.11 4.41 -29.36
C THR A 235 5.31 3.20 -28.45
N TRP A 236 6.14 3.34 -27.40
CA TRP A 236 6.49 2.27 -26.45
C TRP A 236 6.03 2.64 -25.03
N SER A 237 6.04 1.66 -24.12
CA SER A 237 5.76 1.87 -22.69
C SER A 237 6.88 2.61 -21.94
N ALA A 238 8.10 2.56 -22.47
CA ALA A 238 9.23 3.35 -21.99
C ALA A 238 8.93 4.84 -22.10
N SER A 239 9.36 5.63 -21.11
CA SER A 239 9.09 7.07 -21.06
C SER A 239 10.30 7.85 -20.58
N TYR A 240 10.46 9.05 -21.16
CA TYR A 240 11.48 10.02 -20.79
C TYR A 240 11.20 10.70 -19.45
N LYS A 241 9.93 10.86 -19.06
CA LYS A 241 9.52 11.67 -17.91
C LYS A 241 8.55 10.88 -17.05
N ASN A 242 9.07 10.09 -16.12
CA ASN A 242 8.26 9.34 -15.16
C ASN A 242 8.08 10.18 -13.90
N ILE A 243 6.84 10.27 -13.42
CA ILE A 243 6.53 10.94 -12.16
C ILE A 243 5.73 9.95 -11.32
N PRO A 244 6.11 9.65 -10.07
CA PRO A 244 5.39 8.74 -9.20
C PRO A 244 4.14 9.39 -8.59
N PHE A 245 3.32 10.01 -9.45
CA PHE A 245 2.08 10.68 -9.10
C PHE A 245 0.98 10.27 -10.08
N PHE A 246 -0.20 9.94 -9.56
CA PHE A 246 -1.39 9.74 -10.38
C PHE A 246 -2.63 10.39 -9.75
N LEU A 247 -3.63 10.63 -10.60
CA LEU A 247 -4.97 11.10 -10.24
C LEU A 247 -5.97 9.98 -10.50
N SER A 248 -6.97 9.89 -9.63
CA SER A 248 -8.12 9.02 -9.77
C SER A 248 -9.38 9.82 -10.12
N SER A 249 -10.25 9.27 -10.97
CA SER A 249 -11.58 9.82 -11.23
C SER A 249 -12.48 9.87 -9.98
N GLN A 250 -12.11 9.20 -8.89
CA GLN A 250 -12.80 9.32 -7.59
C GLN A 250 -12.51 10.63 -6.86
N GLY A 251 -11.59 11.46 -7.36
CA GLY A 251 -11.33 12.80 -6.84
C GLY A 251 -10.14 12.89 -5.88
N TYR A 252 -9.20 11.94 -5.94
CA TYR A 252 -7.97 11.97 -5.16
C TYR A 252 -6.73 11.81 -6.05
N GLY A 253 -5.57 12.18 -5.52
CA GLY A 253 -4.27 11.88 -6.10
C GLY A 253 -3.40 11.11 -5.12
N LEU A 254 -2.46 10.31 -5.64
CA LEU A 254 -1.49 9.56 -4.83
C LEU A 254 -0.09 9.82 -5.39
N TYR A 255 0.79 10.30 -4.52
CA TYR A 255 2.22 10.48 -4.78
C TYR A 255 3.01 9.44 -3.98
N ILE A 256 3.90 8.69 -4.64
CA ILE A 256 4.81 7.74 -4.00
C ILE A 256 6.17 8.44 -3.85
N ASN A 257 6.56 8.69 -2.60
CA ASN A 257 7.78 9.39 -2.23
C ASN A 257 8.92 8.43 -1.89
#